data_AF-A0A0P0VF70-F1
#
_entry.id   AF-A0A0P0VF70-F1
#
_cell.length_a   1.000
_cell.length_b   1.000
_cell.length_c   1.000
_cell.angle_alpha   90.00
_cell.angle_beta   90.00
_cell.angle_gamma   90.00
#
_symmetry.space_group_name_H-M   'P 1'
#
loop_
_entity.id
_entity.type
_entity.pdbx_description
1 polymer ?
#
loop_
_entity_poly.entity_id
_entity_poly.type
_entity_poly.pdbx_seq_one_letter_code
_entity_poly.pdbx_strand_id
1 'polypeptide(L)'
;FTLAKQSNMGLQEKHSVIRKEGNIPETAPTPRKSYSLRLFSCRGDLTRNVINHPKIPKKEAVSVEKDLECSELTMNLERAVSMVSSSDSLTQCEYAVQEVARACSNLREDPNLGTWLSCPSFIQGLLEVTFTSKDDLVLECAILIIGELILSNEVNRQIVLNADPQLEVFLRLLRSKELFLKAAIVLYLMKPKAKQMLSLDWIPLVLHILECGDEVQFLSSVKCAPKVAALYFLDQLLMGFDVDRNVENAKQMIALGGLDLLMNRIDGSDSRESKKCISLLTSCIQADGSCRHYLVDNLKKEPIVQLLVGNQKKASSAALNLLSELVCLNRTTQILEFLKELKNGGCLNTMHILLVYLQQAPIAQHPLAAVMLLQLDLLGDSSQYSVYREEAIDAMVAALEHGSHSRKLQEQCARALLLLAGRFSSSGEPIAEAWLLKRAGLDDSLSESFRRTEIFKDKSARVEEEKIVEERLKKLALMLLNSGNKKFLTALSNCISDGIPSLARACLITVTWMSSSLSPLHGCNTFQPLACSILATKLVDSLSYDRVLEERVLASLSLLNLVRHPECLEKLYPLKKDTVESLQDLAEVTWTAKELLFACCR
;
A
#
# COMPACT_ATOMS: atom_id res chain seq x y z
N PHE A 1 -43.07 -23.70 -25.13
CA PHE A 1 -42.54 -24.99 -25.61
C PHE A 1 -41.84 -25.69 -24.46
N THR A 2 -42.49 -26.70 -23.90
CA THR A 2 -41.96 -27.58 -22.85
C THR A 2 -41.05 -28.62 -23.50
N LEU A 3 -39.81 -28.75 -23.04
CA LEU A 3 -38.94 -29.89 -23.33
C LEU A 3 -38.32 -30.38 -22.03
N ALA A 4 -38.91 -31.44 -21.50
CA ALA A 4 -38.29 -32.34 -20.56
C ALA A 4 -37.29 -33.25 -21.29
N LYS A 5 -36.18 -33.60 -20.64
CA LYS A 5 -35.47 -34.86 -20.87
C LYS A 5 -34.68 -35.25 -19.62
N GLN A 6 -35.24 -36.22 -18.90
CA GLN A 6 -34.53 -37.13 -18.01
C GLN A 6 -33.60 -38.02 -18.82
N SER A 7 -32.46 -38.40 -18.24
CA SER A 7 -31.81 -39.68 -18.52
C SER A 7 -31.15 -40.21 -17.25
N ASN A 8 -31.90 -41.07 -16.56
CA ASN A 8 -31.37 -42.07 -15.64
C ASN A 8 -30.75 -43.20 -16.47
N MET A 9 -29.48 -43.50 -16.21
CA MET A 9 -28.82 -44.75 -16.62
C MET A 9 -28.72 -45.63 -15.38
N GLY A 10 -29.55 -46.67 -15.34
CA GLY A 10 -29.39 -47.81 -14.44
C GLY A 10 -28.49 -48.89 -15.04
N LEU A 11 -28.43 -50.02 -14.31
CA LEU A 11 -27.80 -51.34 -14.57
C LEU A 11 -26.66 -51.60 -13.56
N GLN A 12 -26.58 -52.72 -12.83
CA GLN A 12 -27.20 -54.02 -13.02
C GLN A 12 -27.25 -54.76 -11.67
N GLU A 13 -28.35 -55.49 -11.46
CA GLU A 13 -28.48 -56.56 -10.49
C GLU A 13 -27.64 -57.78 -10.91
N LYS A 14 -27.01 -58.46 -9.94
CA LYS A 14 -26.78 -59.92 -10.01
C LYS A 14 -26.85 -60.54 -8.61
N HIS A 15 -27.81 -61.44 -8.46
CA HIS A 15 -27.95 -62.40 -7.37
C HIS A 15 -26.86 -63.49 -7.40
N SER A 16 -26.40 -63.97 -6.23
CA SER A 16 -26.25 -65.42 -5.94
C SER A 16 -25.80 -65.73 -4.48
N VAL A 17 -26.70 -66.45 -3.78
CA VAL A 17 -26.51 -67.66 -2.96
C VAL A 17 -25.43 -67.74 -1.84
N ILE A 18 -25.94 -67.66 -0.60
CA ILE A 18 -25.76 -68.58 0.56
C ILE A 18 -24.47 -69.41 0.66
N ARG A 19 -23.68 -69.15 1.72
CA ARG A 19 -23.14 -70.20 2.60
C ARG A 19 -22.96 -69.68 4.04
N LYS A 20 -23.56 -70.40 4.98
CA LYS A 20 -23.34 -70.33 6.43
C LYS A 20 -22.02 -71.02 6.75
N GLU A 21 -21.16 -70.42 7.58
CA GLU A 21 -20.42 -71.09 8.65
C GLU A 21 -19.56 -70.10 9.45
N GLY A 22 -19.58 -70.24 10.78
CA GLY A 22 -18.46 -69.87 11.65
C GLY A 22 -18.58 -68.56 12.42
N ASN A 23 -19.17 -68.64 13.63
CA ASN A 23 -18.96 -67.67 14.71
C ASN A 23 -17.48 -67.67 15.13
N ILE A 24 -16.78 -66.54 14.97
CA ILE A 24 -15.52 -66.23 15.67
C ILE A 24 -15.61 -64.77 16.17
N PRO A 25 -15.20 -64.48 17.42
CA PRO A 25 -15.67 -63.32 18.17
C PRO A 25 -15.08 -62.00 17.66
N GLU A 26 -15.91 -60.95 17.75
CA GLU A 26 -15.57 -59.54 17.54
C GLU A 26 -14.32 -59.14 18.32
N THR A 27 -13.17 -59.07 17.64
CA THR A 27 -12.04 -58.28 18.08
C THR A 27 -12.39 -56.80 17.87
N ALA A 28 -12.52 -56.08 18.98
CA ALA A 28 -12.72 -54.64 19.04
C ALA A 28 -11.76 -53.88 18.10
N PRO A 29 -12.22 -52.77 17.50
CA PRO A 29 -11.50 -52.08 16.44
C PRO A 29 -10.16 -51.54 16.95
N THR A 30 -9.08 -52.01 16.33
CA THR A 30 -7.74 -51.43 16.49
C THR A 30 -7.80 -49.93 16.21
N PRO A 31 -7.39 -49.07 17.18
CA PRO A 31 -7.43 -47.63 17.00
C PRO A 31 -6.49 -47.22 15.87
N ARG A 32 -7.05 -46.52 14.88
CA ARG A 32 -6.29 -45.83 13.84
C ARG A 32 -5.27 -44.92 14.52
N LYS A 33 -3.99 -45.24 14.37
CA LYS A 33 -2.85 -44.46 14.87
C LYS A 33 -3.04 -42.99 14.55
N SER A 34 -2.97 -42.15 15.56
CA SER A 34 -3.06 -40.69 15.49
C SER A 34 -1.94 -40.15 14.59
N TYR A 35 -2.28 -39.74 13.38
CA TYR A 35 -1.36 -39.12 12.42
C TYR A 35 -0.86 -37.73 12.86
N SER A 36 -1.22 -37.26 14.07
CA SER A 36 -0.82 -35.95 14.60
C SER A 36 0.66 -35.84 14.99
N LEU A 37 1.35 -36.95 15.26
CA LEU A 37 2.74 -36.95 15.77
C LEU A 37 3.83 -37.00 14.66
N ARG A 38 3.48 -36.76 13.39
CA ARG A 38 4.48 -36.84 12.29
C ARG A 38 5.03 -35.51 11.78
N LEU A 39 4.52 -34.37 12.26
CA LEU A 39 4.93 -33.05 11.74
C LEU A 39 6.42 -32.76 11.90
N PHE A 40 7.11 -33.36 12.88
CA PHE A 40 8.56 -33.12 13.10
C PHE A 40 9.44 -34.37 13.02
N SER A 41 9.04 -35.38 12.24
CA SER A 41 9.79 -36.65 12.12
C SER A 41 11.13 -36.56 11.36
N CYS A 42 11.58 -35.38 10.95
CA CYS A 42 12.96 -35.18 10.48
C CYS A 42 13.91 -34.98 11.69
N ARG A 43 14.09 -36.02 12.51
CA ARG A 43 15.18 -36.09 13.49
C ARG A 43 16.52 -36.16 12.73
N GLY A 44 17.11 -35.00 12.43
CA GLY A 44 18.53 -34.92 12.09
C GLY A 44 19.33 -34.92 13.39
N ASP A 45 20.14 -35.96 13.60
CA ASP A 45 21.09 -36.06 14.72
C ASP A 45 22.04 -34.84 14.73
N LEU A 46 21.73 -33.82 15.52
CA LEU A 46 22.57 -32.63 15.73
C LEU A 46 23.36 -32.68 17.05
N THR A 47 23.42 -33.84 17.72
CA THR A 47 24.15 -34.04 18.98
C THR A 47 25.67 -33.99 18.86
N ARG A 48 26.25 -33.72 17.67
CA ARG A 48 27.72 -33.80 17.50
C ARG A 48 28.52 -32.55 17.87
N ASN A 49 27.90 -31.44 18.25
CA ASN A 49 28.62 -30.22 18.63
C ASN A 49 28.27 -29.72 20.05
N VAL A 50 28.48 -30.56 21.07
CA VAL A 50 28.50 -30.09 22.46
C VAL A 50 29.92 -29.69 22.82
N ILE A 51 30.19 -28.39 22.83
CA ILE A 51 31.44 -27.81 23.35
C ILE A 51 31.37 -27.87 24.88
N ASN A 52 32.25 -28.65 25.50
CA ASN A 52 32.39 -28.74 26.95
C ASN A 52 32.85 -27.40 27.54
N HIS A 53 32.07 -26.82 28.45
CA HIS A 53 32.41 -25.58 29.16
C HIS A 53 33.35 -25.83 30.36
N PRO A 54 34.40 -25.01 30.54
CA PRO A 54 35.36 -25.15 31.64
C PRO A 54 34.86 -24.50 32.95
N LYS A 55 35.12 -25.18 34.07
CA LYS A 55 34.79 -24.77 35.44
C LYS A 55 35.82 -23.74 35.95
N ILE A 56 35.35 -22.57 36.41
CA ILE A 56 36.16 -21.54 37.10
C ILE A 56 35.82 -21.59 38.62
N PRO A 57 36.79 -21.37 39.54
CA PRO A 57 36.66 -21.80 40.93
C PRO A 57 36.03 -20.75 41.85
N LYS A 58 35.24 -21.26 42.80
CA LYS A 58 34.52 -20.51 43.84
C LYS A 58 35.48 -19.98 44.92
N LYS A 59 35.30 -18.71 45.29
CA LYS A 59 35.79 -18.11 46.54
C LYS A 59 34.62 -17.49 47.31
N GLU A 60 34.70 -17.72 48.62
CA GLU A 60 34.11 -17.00 49.75
C GLU A 60 32.62 -17.18 50.11
N ALA A 61 32.48 -17.77 51.29
CA ALA A 61 31.30 -18.09 52.09
C ALA A 61 30.35 -16.92 52.38
N VAL A 62 29.11 -17.02 51.89
CA VAL A 62 27.88 -16.53 52.54
C VAL A 62 26.73 -17.53 52.23
N SER A 63 26.04 -18.01 53.28
CA SER A 63 24.78 -18.80 53.31
C SER A 63 24.69 -20.15 52.57
N VAL A 64 24.87 -21.25 53.31
CA VAL A 64 24.78 -22.66 52.85
C VAL A 64 23.36 -23.10 52.43
N GLU A 65 22.31 -22.48 52.98
CA GLU A 65 20.91 -22.85 52.67
C GLU A 65 20.49 -22.45 51.24
N LYS A 66 20.90 -21.28 50.77
CA LYS A 66 20.61 -20.82 49.39
C LYS A 66 21.30 -21.69 48.32
N ASP A 67 22.49 -22.21 48.60
CA ASP A 67 23.24 -23.03 47.66
C ASP A 67 22.57 -24.42 47.46
N LEU A 68 22.00 -25.00 48.51
CA LEU A 68 21.25 -26.26 48.44
C LEU A 68 19.92 -26.12 47.69
N GLU A 69 19.14 -25.08 48.00
CA GLU A 69 17.89 -24.78 47.27
C GLU A 69 18.13 -24.53 45.78
N CYS A 70 19.18 -23.78 45.43
CA CYS A 70 19.54 -23.50 44.05
C CYS A 70 19.97 -24.78 43.29
N SER A 71 20.69 -25.69 43.94
CA SER A 71 21.09 -26.98 43.36
C SER A 71 19.89 -27.90 43.08
N GLU A 72 18.90 -27.94 43.98
CA GLU A 72 17.70 -28.78 43.78
C GLU A 72 16.80 -28.22 42.66
N LEU A 73 16.60 -26.90 42.63
CA LEU A 73 15.87 -26.22 41.55
C LEU A 73 16.51 -26.48 40.18
N THR A 74 17.85 -26.45 40.11
CA THR A 74 18.62 -26.76 38.89
C THR A 74 18.37 -28.19 38.40
N MET A 75 18.46 -29.19 39.28
CA MET A 75 18.21 -30.59 38.89
C MET A 75 16.76 -30.84 38.45
N ASN A 76 15.80 -30.19 39.10
CA ASN A 76 14.39 -30.29 38.72
C ASN A 76 14.14 -29.66 37.34
N LEU A 77 14.81 -28.54 37.03
CA LEU A 77 14.75 -27.91 35.72
C LEU A 77 15.35 -28.80 34.63
N GLU A 78 16.54 -29.39 34.83
CA GLU A 78 17.15 -30.31 33.85
C GLU A 78 16.26 -31.51 33.54
N ARG A 79 15.63 -32.09 34.57
CA ARG A 79 14.67 -33.20 34.41
C ARG A 79 13.44 -32.75 33.62
N ALA A 80 12.90 -31.58 33.92
CA ALA A 80 11.74 -31.04 33.21
C ALA A 80 12.07 -30.73 31.74
N VAL A 81 13.22 -30.10 31.45
CA VAL A 81 13.70 -29.83 30.07
C VAL A 81 13.88 -31.14 29.29
N SER A 82 14.46 -32.15 29.92
CA SER A 82 14.63 -33.48 29.33
C SER A 82 13.28 -34.14 29.04
N MET A 83 12.32 -34.00 29.96
CA MET A 83 10.97 -34.56 29.82
C MET A 83 10.21 -33.93 28.65
N VAL A 84 10.24 -32.60 28.52
CA VAL A 84 9.64 -31.89 27.36
C VAL A 84 10.29 -32.32 26.04
N SER A 85 11.61 -32.60 26.05
CA SER A 85 12.35 -32.95 24.83
C SER A 85 12.18 -34.41 24.37
N SER A 86 11.76 -35.32 25.26
CA SER A 86 11.89 -36.77 25.01
C SER A 86 10.69 -37.63 25.43
N SER A 87 9.76 -37.14 26.25
CA SER A 87 8.60 -37.92 26.67
C SER A 87 7.53 -37.98 25.58
N ASP A 88 6.99 -39.18 25.35
CA ASP A 88 5.84 -39.39 24.46
C ASP A 88 4.49 -39.13 25.16
N SER A 89 4.50 -38.85 26.47
CA SER A 89 3.30 -38.61 27.26
C SER A 89 2.99 -37.12 27.32
N LEU A 90 1.91 -36.70 26.65
CA LEU A 90 1.47 -35.30 26.66
C LEU A 90 1.31 -34.76 28.08
N THR A 91 0.69 -35.51 28.99
CA THR A 91 0.46 -35.06 30.38
C THR A 91 1.76 -34.87 31.15
N GLN A 92 2.79 -35.68 30.90
CA GLN A 92 4.12 -35.48 31.49
C GLN A 92 4.79 -34.24 30.92
N CYS A 93 4.69 -34.04 29.60
CA CYS A 93 5.24 -32.85 28.95
C CYS A 93 4.53 -31.56 29.43
N GLU A 94 3.21 -31.58 29.57
CA GLU A 94 2.40 -30.46 30.11
C GLU A 94 2.84 -30.08 31.53
N TYR A 95 3.00 -31.09 32.40
CA TYR A 95 3.52 -30.88 33.75
C TYR A 95 4.94 -30.30 33.72
N ALA A 96 5.82 -30.85 32.89
CA ALA A 96 7.19 -30.38 32.75
C ALA A 96 7.29 -28.94 32.23
N VAL A 97 6.42 -28.52 31.30
CA VAL A 97 6.33 -27.12 30.84
C VAL A 97 5.98 -26.19 32.00
N GLN A 98 5.04 -26.57 32.86
CA GLN A 98 4.70 -25.78 34.05
C GLN A 98 5.85 -25.72 35.06
N GLU A 99 6.57 -26.82 35.29
CA GLU A 99 7.77 -26.85 36.13
C GLU A 99 8.86 -25.91 35.59
N VAL A 100 9.11 -25.93 34.28
CA VAL A 100 10.07 -25.01 33.63
C VAL A 100 9.64 -23.56 33.82
N ALA A 101 8.37 -23.23 33.59
CA ALA A 101 7.87 -21.86 33.75
C ALA A 101 8.00 -21.36 35.21
N ARG A 102 7.71 -22.23 36.19
CA ARG A 102 7.89 -21.93 37.61
C ARG A 102 9.37 -21.71 37.96
N ALA A 103 10.26 -22.57 37.45
CA ALA A 103 11.70 -22.41 37.63
C ALA A 103 12.23 -21.11 36.99
N CYS A 104 11.80 -20.77 35.76
CA CYS A 104 12.19 -19.53 35.08
C CYS A 104 11.76 -18.27 35.85
N SER A 105 10.62 -18.33 36.53
CA SER A 105 10.13 -17.23 37.37
C SER A 105 11.01 -17.02 38.61
N ASN A 106 11.58 -18.10 39.16
CA ASN A 106 12.41 -18.08 40.36
C ASN A 106 13.90 -17.80 40.06
N LEU A 107 14.41 -18.21 38.89
CA LEU A 107 15.82 -18.16 38.50
C LEU A 107 16.14 -17.00 37.52
N ARG A 108 15.36 -15.92 37.51
CA ARG A 108 15.44 -14.82 36.51
C ARG A 108 16.86 -14.23 36.31
N GLU A 109 17.71 -14.27 37.34
CA GLU A 109 19.06 -13.71 37.31
C GLU A 109 20.17 -14.75 37.07
N ASP A 110 19.83 -16.04 36.87
CA ASP A 110 20.83 -17.09 36.66
C ASP A 110 21.32 -17.10 35.18
N PRO A 111 22.60 -16.80 34.91
CA PRO A 111 23.16 -16.83 33.56
C PRO A 111 23.09 -18.21 32.89
N ASN A 112 22.98 -19.30 33.65
CA ASN A 112 22.93 -20.67 33.10
C ASN A 112 21.55 -21.03 32.51
N LEU A 113 20.49 -20.36 32.94
CA LEU A 113 19.10 -20.63 32.52
C LEU A 113 18.94 -20.51 31.01
N GLY A 114 19.51 -19.45 30.42
CA GLY A 114 19.45 -19.20 28.98
C GLY A 114 20.13 -20.30 28.15
N THR A 115 21.29 -20.79 28.61
CA THR A 115 22.03 -21.88 27.94
C THR A 115 21.28 -23.21 27.97
N TRP A 116 20.63 -23.57 29.09
CA TRP A 116 19.91 -24.84 29.21
C TRP A 116 18.65 -24.89 28.35
N LEU A 117 17.92 -23.78 28.27
CA LEU A 117 16.67 -23.72 27.49
C LEU A 117 16.93 -23.54 25.99
N SER A 118 18.11 -23.07 25.58
CA SER A 118 18.47 -22.86 24.17
C SER A 118 18.72 -24.16 23.38
N CYS A 119 18.43 -25.34 23.95
CA CYS A 119 18.57 -26.62 23.27
C CYS A 119 17.50 -26.78 22.16
N PRO A 120 17.88 -27.08 20.89
CA PRO A 120 16.92 -27.23 19.81
C PRO A 120 15.84 -28.30 20.06
N SER A 121 16.20 -29.41 20.71
CA SER A 121 15.25 -30.49 21.03
C SER A 121 14.18 -30.03 22.03
N PHE A 122 14.57 -29.18 22.99
CA PHE A 122 13.64 -28.60 23.95
C PHE A 122 12.67 -27.64 23.27
N ILE A 123 13.17 -26.76 22.41
CA ILE A 123 12.33 -25.83 21.65
C ILE A 123 11.31 -26.60 20.79
N GLN A 124 11.76 -27.66 20.11
CA GLN A 124 10.89 -28.51 19.30
C GLN A 124 9.81 -29.21 20.15
N GLY A 125 10.20 -29.82 21.28
CA GLY A 125 9.26 -30.43 22.21
C GLY A 125 8.26 -29.42 22.80
N LEU A 126 8.72 -28.21 23.11
CA LEU A 126 7.88 -27.13 23.59
C LEU A 126 6.84 -26.69 22.55
N LEU A 127 7.24 -26.56 21.28
CA LEU A 127 6.33 -26.26 20.18
C LEU A 127 5.32 -27.38 19.94
N GLU A 128 5.73 -28.64 20.07
CA GLU A 128 4.83 -29.79 19.98
C GLU A 128 3.77 -29.76 21.09
N VAL A 129 4.18 -29.54 22.35
CA VAL A 129 3.23 -29.37 23.48
C VAL A 129 2.29 -28.21 23.23
N THR A 130 2.80 -27.07 22.75
CA THR A 130 1.99 -25.89 22.42
C THR A 130 0.99 -26.20 21.30
N PHE A 131 1.40 -27.01 20.33
CA PHE A 131 0.54 -27.44 19.23
C PHE A 131 -0.50 -28.48 19.63
N THR A 132 -0.29 -29.27 20.69
CA THR A 132 -1.21 -30.36 21.07
C THR A 132 -2.09 -30.03 22.26
N SER A 133 -1.55 -29.39 23.29
CA SER A 133 -2.20 -29.17 24.60
C SER A 133 -3.46 -28.32 24.47
N LYS A 134 -4.50 -28.70 25.22
CA LYS A 134 -5.77 -27.96 25.31
C LYS A 134 -5.91 -27.19 26.62
N ASP A 135 -4.89 -27.24 27.48
CA ASP A 135 -4.89 -26.56 28.76
C ASP A 135 -4.32 -25.14 28.58
N ASP A 136 -5.17 -24.13 28.76
CA ASP A 136 -4.80 -22.73 28.59
C ASP A 136 -3.67 -22.29 29.54
N LEU A 137 -3.55 -22.89 30.73
CA LEU A 137 -2.45 -22.60 31.65
C LEU A 137 -1.12 -23.13 31.11
N VAL A 138 -1.13 -24.32 30.51
CA VAL A 138 0.07 -24.89 29.87
C VAL A 138 0.45 -24.06 28.65
N LEU A 139 -0.52 -23.68 27.82
CA LEU A 139 -0.28 -22.84 26.65
C LEU A 139 0.27 -21.48 27.04
N GLU A 140 -0.24 -20.86 28.10
CA GLU A 140 0.31 -19.61 28.64
C GLU A 140 1.76 -19.79 29.11
N CYS A 141 2.06 -20.86 29.87
CA CYS A 141 3.42 -21.19 30.29
C CYS A 141 4.36 -21.35 29.09
N ALA A 142 3.90 -22.05 28.05
CA ALA A 142 4.68 -22.25 26.84
C ALA A 142 4.95 -20.92 26.09
N ILE A 143 3.94 -20.07 25.95
CA ILE A 143 4.07 -18.73 25.36
C ILE A 143 5.13 -17.91 26.14
N LEU A 144 5.08 -17.94 27.47
CA LEU A 144 6.06 -17.24 28.33
C LEU A 144 7.49 -17.75 28.10
N ILE A 145 7.68 -19.08 28.11
CA ILE A 145 9.00 -19.69 27.88
C ILE A 145 9.52 -19.36 26.48
N ILE A 146 8.69 -19.50 25.43
CA ILE A 146 9.08 -19.16 24.06
C ILE A 146 9.46 -17.68 23.96
N GLY A 147 8.69 -16.79 24.58
CA GLY A 147 9.00 -15.36 24.64
C GLY A 147 10.37 -15.07 25.24
N GLU A 148 10.68 -15.65 26.40
CA GLU A 148 11.99 -15.50 27.06
C GLU A 148 13.13 -16.06 26.21
N LEU A 149 12.93 -17.20 25.58
CA LEU A 149 13.91 -17.83 24.70
C LEU A 149 14.29 -16.93 23.52
N ILE A 150 13.29 -16.32 22.88
CA ILE A 150 13.48 -15.41 21.74
C ILE A 150 14.20 -14.13 22.17
N LEU A 151 13.85 -13.57 23.33
CA LEU A 151 14.48 -12.35 23.84
C LEU A 151 15.94 -12.54 24.21
N SER A 152 16.25 -13.71 24.75
CA SER A 152 17.59 -14.02 25.25
C SER A 152 18.60 -14.27 24.13
N ASN A 153 18.18 -14.83 22.99
CA ASN A 153 19.10 -15.26 21.94
C ASN A 153 18.47 -15.29 20.54
N GLU A 154 19.06 -14.56 19.59
CA GLU A 154 18.66 -14.56 18.17
C GLU A 154 18.73 -15.96 17.52
N VAL A 155 19.61 -16.84 18.00
CA VAL A 155 19.67 -18.23 17.50
C VAL A 155 18.39 -18.99 17.85
N ASN A 156 17.83 -18.80 19.05
CA ASN A 156 16.57 -19.43 19.45
C ASN A 156 15.42 -18.95 18.58
N ARG A 157 15.40 -17.66 18.26
CA ARG A 157 14.44 -17.09 17.29
C ARG A 157 14.49 -17.84 15.96
N GLN A 158 15.68 -18.11 15.41
CA GLN A 158 15.81 -18.88 14.17
C GLN A 158 15.37 -20.34 14.33
N ILE A 159 15.69 -20.99 15.45
CA ILE A 159 15.29 -22.37 15.72
C ILE A 159 13.76 -22.48 15.75
N VAL A 160 13.07 -21.58 16.45
CA VAL A 160 11.59 -21.57 16.51
C VAL A 160 11.01 -21.39 15.11
N LEU A 161 11.51 -20.42 14.32
CA LEU A 161 11.03 -20.18 12.96
C LEU A 161 11.30 -21.33 11.99
N ASN A 162 12.39 -22.09 12.19
CA ASN A 162 12.70 -23.26 11.37
C ASN A 162 11.89 -24.48 11.81
N ALA A 163 11.58 -24.61 13.10
CA ALA A 163 10.73 -25.65 13.64
C ALA A 163 9.25 -25.42 13.27
N ASP A 164 8.78 -24.18 13.19
CA ASP A 164 7.42 -23.84 12.73
C ASP A 164 7.43 -22.93 11.49
N PRO A 165 7.82 -23.45 10.31
CA PRO A 165 8.10 -22.64 9.12
C PRO A 165 6.87 -21.93 8.54
N GLN A 166 5.67 -22.47 8.76
CA GLN A 166 4.38 -21.90 8.33
C GLN A 166 3.57 -21.29 9.48
N LEU A 167 4.18 -21.22 10.68
CA LEU A 167 3.59 -20.61 11.86
C LEU A 167 2.24 -21.27 12.26
N GLU A 168 2.11 -22.58 12.08
CA GLU A 168 0.88 -23.34 12.39
C GLU A 168 0.58 -23.32 13.89
N VAL A 169 1.62 -23.38 14.72
CA VAL A 169 1.49 -23.30 16.18
C VAL A 169 0.94 -21.93 16.57
N PHE A 170 1.49 -20.86 15.98
CA PHE A 170 1.04 -19.50 16.25
C PHE A 170 -0.35 -19.21 15.68
N LEU A 171 -0.70 -19.72 14.50
CA LEU A 171 -2.07 -19.64 13.97
C LEU A 171 -3.08 -20.29 14.93
N ARG A 172 -2.74 -21.45 15.52
CA ARG A 172 -3.57 -22.07 16.56
C ARG A 172 -3.68 -21.17 17.79
N LEU A 173 -2.58 -20.65 18.30
CA LEU A 173 -2.59 -19.77 19.49
C LEU A 173 -3.38 -18.48 19.26
N LEU A 174 -3.30 -17.90 18.06
CA LEU A 174 -4.05 -16.69 17.70
C LEU A 174 -5.57 -16.92 17.58
N ARG A 175 -6.02 -18.17 17.49
CA ARG A 175 -7.45 -18.54 17.56
C ARG A 175 -7.94 -18.75 19.00
N SER A 176 -7.05 -18.72 20.00
CA SER A 176 -7.45 -18.76 21.41
C SER A 176 -8.12 -17.44 21.80
N LYS A 177 -9.19 -17.51 22.60
CA LYS A 177 -9.90 -16.31 23.08
C LYS A 177 -9.08 -15.52 24.11
N GLU A 178 -8.31 -16.21 24.94
CA GLU A 178 -7.64 -15.58 26.09
C GLU A 178 -6.16 -15.31 25.80
N LEU A 179 -5.53 -16.11 24.94
CA LEU A 179 -4.08 -16.10 24.73
C LEU A 179 -3.64 -15.36 23.47
N PHE A 180 -4.55 -14.99 22.56
CA PHE A 180 -4.18 -14.44 21.26
C PHE A 180 -3.34 -13.16 21.35
N LEU A 181 -3.58 -12.27 22.32
CA LEU A 181 -2.78 -11.05 22.49
C LEU A 181 -1.35 -11.34 22.95
N LYS A 182 -1.16 -12.29 23.88
CA LYS A 182 0.17 -12.73 24.33
C LYS A 182 0.91 -13.44 23.19
N ALA A 183 0.22 -14.33 22.49
CA ALA A 183 0.75 -15.02 21.32
C ALA A 183 1.16 -14.06 20.19
N ALA A 184 0.36 -13.01 19.94
CA ALA A 184 0.68 -11.97 18.96
C ALA A 184 1.99 -11.25 19.28
N ILE A 185 2.26 -11.00 20.57
CA ILE A 185 3.50 -10.35 21.01
C ILE A 185 4.69 -11.28 20.83
N VAL A 186 4.60 -12.54 21.24
CA VAL A 186 5.69 -13.51 21.02
C VAL A 186 5.97 -13.67 19.53
N LEU A 187 4.93 -13.78 18.70
CA LEU A 187 5.05 -13.80 17.25
C LEU A 187 5.74 -12.53 16.72
N TYR A 188 5.41 -11.36 17.26
CA TYR A 188 6.05 -10.10 16.88
C TYR A 188 7.52 -10.02 17.27
N LEU A 189 7.92 -10.58 18.41
CA LEU A 189 9.33 -10.71 18.80
C LEU A 189 10.10 -11.56 17.78
N MET A 190 9.46 -12.60 17.24
CA MET A 190 10.04 -13.39 16.17
C MET A 190 10.10 -12.69 14.82
N LYS A 191 9.44 -11.54 14.61
CA LYS A 191 9.48 -10.80 13.33
C LYS A 191 9.37 -11.72 12.11
N PRO A 192 8.27 -12.50 11.97
CA PRO A 192 8.09 -13.37 10.83
C PRO A 192 8.10 -12.56 9.54
N LYS A 193 8.61 -13.15 8.46
CA LYS A 193 8.54 -12.59 7.12
C LYS A 193 7.28 -13.08 6.41
N ALA A 194 6.80 -12.33 5.42
CA ALA A 194 5.64 -12.69 4.61
C ALA A 194 5.63 -14.15 4.13
N LYS A 195 6.77 -14.67 3.65
CA LYS A 195 6.91 -16.08 3.20
C LYS A 195 6.53 -17.16 4.23
N GLN A 196 6.46 -16.80 5.52
CA GLN A 196 6.04 -17.70 6.61
C GLN A 196 4.54 -17.55 6.94
N MET A 197 3.91 -16.46 6.48
CA MET A 197 2.52 -16.11 6.75
C MET A 197 1.61 -16.44 5.56
N LEU A 198 1.63 -17.69 5.09
CA LEU A 198 0.96 -18.08 3.85
C LEU A 198 -0.55 -18.32 3.99
N SER A 199 -1.05 -18.65 5.19
CA SER A 199 -2.47 -18.93 5.43
C SER A 199 -3.38 -17.75 5.08
N LEU A 200 -4.58 -18.03 4.57
CA LEU A 200 -5.62 -17.03 4.32
C LEU A 200 -6.28 -16.51 5.62
N ASP A 201 -5.99 -17.14 6.76
CA ASP A 201 -6.56 -16.77 8.06
C ASP A 201 -5.87 -15.56 8.69
N TRP A 202 -4.71 -15.15 8.16
CA TRP A 202 -3.90 -14.10 8.77
C TRP A 202 -4.61 -12.75 8.83
N ILE A 203 -5.28 -12.31 7.76
CA ILE A 203 -5.93 -11.00 7.74
C ILE A 203 -7.03 -10.91 8.82
N PRO A 204 -8.01 -11.82 8.92
CA PRO A 204 -9.01 -11.79 10.00
C PRO A 204 -8.39 -11.78 11.41
N LEU A 205 -7.40 -12.64 11.66
CA LEU A 205 -6.75 -12.74 12.97
C LEU A 205 -6.01 -11.44 13.32
N VAL A 206 -5.31 -10.85 12.36
CA VAL A 206 -4.54 -9.62 12.56
C VAL A 206 -5.45 -8.41 12.76
N LEU A 207 -6.58 -8.33 12.05
CA LEU A 207 -7.58 -7.30 12.28
C LEU A 207 -8.19 -7.41 13.67
N HIS A 208 -8.47 -8.62 14.15
CA HIS A 208 -8.94 -8.84 15.52
C HIS A 208 -7.91 -8.39 16.58
N ILE A 209 -6.62 -8.66 16.36
CA ILE A 209 -5.54 -8.14 17.22
C ILE A 209 -5.49 -6.61 17.16
N LEU A 210 -5.67 -6.01 15.98
CA LEU A 210 -5.66 -4.56 15.83
C LEU A 210 -6.83 -3.90 16.57
N GLU A 211 -8.00 -4.53 16.56
CA GLU A 211 -9.21 -4.07 17.24
C GLU A 211 -9.06 -4.11 18.78
N CYS A 212 -8.61 -5.25 19.34
CA CYS A 212 -8.54 -5.45 20.79
C CYS A 212 -7.16 -5.13 21.42
N GLY A 213 -6.16 -4.80 20.62
CA GLY A 213 -4.74 -4.80 21.02
C GLY A 213 -4.17 -3.48 21.56
N ASP A 214 -5.00 -2.60 22.12
CA ASP A 214 -4.53 -1.31 22.66
C ASP A 214 -3.78 -1.45 23.98
N GLU A 215 -4.24 -2.36 24.85
CA GLU A 215 -3.65 -2.55 26.17
C GLU A 215 -2.27 -3.20 26.07
N VAL A 216 -1.29 -2.60 26.75
CA VAL A 216 0.07 -3.13 26.84
C VAL A 216 0.02 -4.44 27.60
N GLN A 217 0.47 -5.52 26.96
CA GLN A 217 0.67 -6.78 27.66
C GLN A 217 2.09 -6.85 28.21
N PHE A 218 2.21 -7.52 29.35
CA PHE A 218 3.47 -7.81 29.99
C PHE A 218 3.83 -9.28 29.73
N LEU A 219 4.88 -9.49 28.95
CA LEU A 219 5.45 -10.81 28.75
C LEU A 219 6.84 -10.76 29.36
N SER A 220 6.89 -11.07 30.64
CA SER A 220 8.07 -10.95 31.50
C SER A 220 8.74 -9.56 31.45
N SER A 221 9.82 -9.39 30.67
CA SER A 221 10.53 -8.12 30.47
C SER A 221 9.98 -7.30 29.31
N VAL A 222 9.21 -7.90 28.40
CA VAL A 222 8.63 -7.23 27.24
C VAL A 222 7.36 -6.51 27.62
N LYS A 223 7.35 -5.21 27.33
CA LYS A 223 6.16 -4.35 27.32
C LYS A 223 5.84 -4.00 25.88
N CYS A 224 4.78 -4.57 25.34
CA CYS A 224 4.36 -4.28 23.97
C CYS A 224 2.84 -4.22 23.91
N ALA A 225 2.30 -3.22 23.22
CA ALA A 225 0.90 -3.22 22.83
C ALA A 225 0.72 -4.15 21.62
N PRO A 226 -0.21 -5.13 21.65
CA PRO A 226 -0.48 -6.03 20.54
C PRO A 226 -0.81 -5.32 19.21
N LYS A 227 -1.35 -4.09 19.24
CA LYS A 227 -1.55 -3.29 18.02
C LYS A 227 -0.26 -3.04 17.23
N VAL A 228 0.89 -2.91 17.91
CA VAL A 228 2.19 -2.73 17.25
C VAL A 228 2.57 -3.99 16.49
N ALA A 229 2.22 -5.16 17.04
CA ALA A 229 2.33 -6.45 16.36
C ALA A 229 1.41 -6.52 15.15
N ALA A 230 0.13 -6.17 15.32
CA ALA A 230 -0.85 -6.18 14.23
C ALA A 230 -0.41 -5.31 13.04
N LEU A 231 0.04 -4.08 13.29
CA LEU A 231 0.53 -3.19 12.22
C LEU A 231 1.79 -3.74 11.52
N TYR A 232 2.64 -4.47 12.23
CA TYR A 232 3.79 -5.16 11.61
C TYR A 232 3.33 -6.34 10.75
N PHE A 233 2.35 -7.12 11.21
CA PHE A 233 1.80 -8.24 10.45
C PHE A 233 1.07 -7.77 9.20
N LEU A 234 0.26 -6.71 9.28
CA LEU A 234 -0.39 -6.11 8.12
C LEU A 234 0.64 -5.62 7.10
N ASP A 235 1.73 -4.99 7.55
CA ASP A 235 2.83 -4.57 6.66
C ASP A 235 3.45 -5.76 5.92
N GLN A 236 3.71 -6.87 6.61
CA GLN A 236 4.20 -8.10 5.95
C GLN A 236 3.18 -8.68 4.96
N LEU A 237 1.89 -8.67 5.30
CA LEU A 237 0.83 -9.25 4.48
C LEU A 237 0.50 -8.41 3.24
N LEU A 238 0.58 -7.08 3.33
CA LEU A 238 0.21 -6.16 2.25
C LEU A 238 1.40 -5.70 1.39
N MET A 239 2.64 -5.85 1.87
CA MET A 239 3.83 -5.35 1.16
C MET A 239 4.97 -6.37 1.06
N GLY A 240 4.85 -7.53 1.69
CA GLY A 240 5.93 -8.50 1.78
C GLY A 240 5.88 -9.65 0.77
N PHE A 241 4.79 -9.80 0.00
CA PHE A 241 4.66 -10.77 -1.08
C PHE A 241 4.94 -10.16 -2.47
N ASP A 242 4.69 -10.95 -3.51
CA ASP A 242 4.52 -10.45 -4.87
C ASP A 242 3.24 -9.60 -5.01
N VAL A 243 3.13 -8.93 -6.16
CA VAL A 243 2.06 -7.95 -6.42
C VAL A 243 0.67 -8.59 -6.29
N ASP A 244 0.48 -9.78 -6.87
CA ASP A 244 -0.83 -10.44 -6.91
C ASP A 244 -1.34 -10.80 -5.50
N ARG A 245 -0.48 -11.39 -4.65
CA ARG A 245 -0.85 -11.76 -3.28
C ARG A 245 -1.05 -10.55 -2.38
N ASN A 246 -0.23 -9.52 -2.52
CA ASN A 246 -0.41 -8.26 -1.78
C ASN A 246 -1.77 -7.62 -2.11
N VAL A 247 -2.17 -7.63 -3.38
CA VAL A 247 -3.48 -7.11 -3.84
C VAL A 247 -4.63 -7.95 -3.27
N GLU A 248 -4.52 -9.29 -3.28
CA GLU A 248 -5.55 -10.17 -2.69
C GLU A 248 -5.72 -9.91 -1.18
N ASN A 249 -4.62 -9.83 -0.44
CA ASN A 249 -4.64 -9.57 1.00
C ASN A 249 -5.22 -8.18 1.32
N ALA A 250 -4.87 -7.16 0.54
CA ALA A 250 -5.43 -5.82 0.70
C ALA A 250 -6.95 -5.80 0.41
N LYS A 251 -7.42 -6.51 -0.63
CA LYS A 251 -8.87 -6.66 -0.90
C LYS A 251 -9.60 -7.38 0.23
N GLN A 252 -9.00 -8.43 0.80
CA GLN A 252 -9.57 -9.10 1.98
C GLN A 252 -9.61 -8.15 3.18
N MET A 253 -8.56 -7.36 3.41
CA MET A 253 -8.53 -6.35 4.48
C MET A 253 -9.66 -5.33 4.33
N ILE A 254 -9.93 -4.86 3.11
CA ILE A 254 -11.05 -3.95 2.82
C ILE A 254 -12.39 -4.64 3.12
N ALA A 255 -12.60 -5.85 2.60
CA ALA A 255 -13.85 -6.59 2.76
C ALA A 255 -14.20 -6.91 4.22
N LEU A 256 -13.20 -7.00 5.11
CA LEU A 256 -13.36 -7.26 6.53
C LEU A 256 -13.47 -5.99 7.39
N GLY A 257 -13.62 -4.81 6.79
CA GLY A 257 -13.75 -3.54 7.53
C GLY A 257 -12.43 -3.01 8.09
N GLY A 258 -11.28 -3.48 7.59
CA GLY A 258 -9.96 -3.04 8.04
C GLY A 258 -9.68 -1.55 7.82
N LEU A 259 -10.40 -0.90 6.90
CA LEU A 259 -10.29 0.55 6.67
C LEU A 259 -10.74 1.34 7.90
N ASP A 260 -11.88 0.98 8.51
CA ASP A 260 -12.39 1.65 9.72
C ASP A 260 -11.41 1.57 10.87
N LEU A 261 -10.86 0.36 11.09
CA LEU A 261 -9.86 0.14 12.13
C LEU A 261 -8.63 1.04 11.91
N LEU A 262 -8.13 1.16 10.68
CA LEU A 262 -6.99 2.03 10.38
C LEU A 262 -7.34 3.52 10.51
N MET A 263 -8.51 3.96 10.04
CA MET A 263 -8.94 5.35 10.11
C MET A 263 -9.08 5.82 11.56
N ASN A 264 -9.74 5.02 12.40
CA ASN A 264 -9.94 5.32 13.82
C ASN A 264 -8.61 5.38 14.58
N ARG A 265 -7.61 4.60 14.17
CA ARG A 265 -6.28 4.59 14.78
C ARG A 265 -5.42 5.79 14.42
N ILE A 266 -5.65 6.44 13.29
CA ILE A 266 -4.88 7.64 12.92
C ILE A 266 -5.18 8.77 13.91
N ASP A 267 -6.42 8.89 14.36
CA ASP A 267 -6.84 9.91 15.31
C ASP A 267 -6.18 9.71 16.69
N GLY A 268 -5.47 10.73 17.17
CA GLY A 268 -4.77 10.69 18.46
C GLY A 268 -3.51 9.81 18.54
N SER A 269 -3.08 9.17 17.44
CA SER A 269 -1.86 8.35 17.42
C SER A 269 -0.58 9.18 17.27
N ASP A 270 0.56 8.56 17.59
CA ASP A 270 1.86 9.16 17.29
C ASP A 270 2.17 9.12 15.78
N SER A 271 3.06 10.02 15.33
CA SER A 271 3.45 10.13 13.92
C SER A 271 3.98 8.83 13.29
N ARG A 272 4.50 7.87 14.08
CA ARG A 272 5.04 6.60 13.58
C ARG A 272 3.91 5.60 13.34
N GLU A 273 2.93 5.54 14.25
CA GLU A 273 1.71 4.74 14.11
C GLU A 273 0.85 5.30 12.96
N SER A 274 0.58 6.61 12.92
CA SER A 274 -0.19 7.21 11.83
C SER A 274 0.46 6.94 10.47
N LYS A 275 1.80 7.05 10.36
CA LYS A 275 2.52 6.72 9.12
C LYS A 275 2.26 5.29 8.67
N LYS A 276 2.29 4.31 9.59
CA LYS A 276 2.03 2.91 9.23
C LYS A 276 0.60 2.74 8.74
N CYS A 277 -0.39 3.28 9.48
CA CYS A 277 -1.79 3.24 9.07
C CYS A 277 -2.00 3.87 7.68
N ILE A 278 -1.40 5.04 7.43
CA ILE A 278 -1.45 5.72 6.12
C ILE A 278 -0.83 4.87 5.01
N SER A 279 0.29 4.19 5.29
CA SER A 279 0.95 3.33 4.30
C SER A 279 0.06 2.12 3.94
N LEU A 280 -0.61 1.54 4.94
CA LEU A 280 -1.57 0.45 4.74
C LEU A 280 -2.81 0.93 3.97
N LEU A 281 -3.38 2.10 4.33
CA LEU A 281 -4.49 2.70 3.59
C LEU A 281 -4.13 2.96 2.13
N THR A 282 -2.91 3.45 1.87
CA THR A 282 -2.42 3.69 0.50
C THR A 282 -2.30 2.37 -0.28
N SER A 283 -1.83 1.30 0.37
CA SER A 283 -1.78 -0.04 -0.23
C SER A 283 -3.19 -0.56 -0.58
N CYS A 284 -4.19 -0.29 0.27
CA CYS A 284 -5.59 -0.63 0.00
C CYS A 284 -6.12 0.13 -1.23
N ILE A 285 -5.85 1.44 -1.34
CA ILE A 285 -6.24 2.24 -2.52
C ILE A 285 -5.60 1.68 -3.80
N GLN A 286 -4.34 1.26 -3.74
CA GLN A 286 -3.64 0.68 -4.89
C GLN A 286 -4.21 -0.68 -5.31
N ALA A 287 -4.68 -1.49 -4.35
CA ALA A 287 -5.28 -2.78 -4.62
C ALA A 287 -6.73 -2.70 -5.12
N ASP A 288 -7.50 -1.75 -4.59
CA ASP A 288 -8.88 -1.46 -4.98
C ASP A 288 -9.19 0.04 -4.85
N GLY A 289 -8.99 0.75 -5.95
CA GLY A 289 -9.21 2.20 -6.01
C GLY A 289 -10.64 2.64 -5.73
N SER A 290 -11.63 1.72 -5.76
CA SER A 290 -13.02 2.06 -5.43
C SER A 290 -13.22 2.41 -3.95
N CYS A 291 -12.30 2.01 -3.06
CA CYS A 291 -12.38 2.35 -1.64
C CYS A 291 -12.08 3.83 -1.35
N ARG A 292 -11.57 4.60 -2.32
CA ARG A 292 -11.21 6.00 -2.15
C ARG A 292 -12.38 6.87 -1.71
N HIS A 293 -13.56 6.70 -2.33
CA HIS A 293 -14.77 7.44 -1.95
C HIS A 293 -15.11 7.22 -0.48
N TYR A 294 -15.05 5.97 -0.03
CA TYR A 294 -15.27 5.62 1.36
C TYR A 294 -14.28 6.32 2.32
N LEU A 295 -12.99 6.37 1.96
CA LEU A 295 -11.99 7.08 2.75
C LEU A 295 -12.20 8.60 2.75
N VAL A 296 -12.62 9.17 1.62
CA VAL A 296 -12.96 10.60 1.54
C VAL A 296 -14.16 10.93 2.43
N ASP A 297 -15.16 10.05 2.53
CA ASP A 297 -16.34 10.33 3.35
C ASP A 297 -16.08 10.13 4.86
N ASN A 298 -15.18 9.21 5.25
CA ASN A 298 -15.06 8.77 6.65
C ASN A 298 -13.74 9.13 7.35
N LEU A 299 -12.63 9.34 6.62
CA LEU A 299 -11.35 9.65 7.24
C LEU A 299 -11.35 11.06 7.84
N LYS A 300 -10.92 11.27 9.09
CA LYS A 300 -10.72 12.63 9.62
C LYS A 300 -9.52 13.28 8.94
N LYS A 301 -9.71 14.46 8.33
CA LYS A 301 -8.65 15.11 7.54
C LYS A 301 -7.63 15.85 8.39
N GLU A 302 -8.06 16.41 9.51
CA GLU A 302 -7.22 17.21 10.41
C GLU A 302 -5.98 16.44 10.93
N PRO A 303 -6.08 15.20 11.44
CA PRO A 303 -4.89 14.43 11.83
C PRO A 303 -3.89 14.22 10.69
N ILE A 304 -4.36 14.04 9.45
CA ILE A 304 -3.50 13.88 8.28
C ILE A 304 -2.76 15.19 7.96
N VAL A 305 -3.47 16.32 8.02
CA VAL A 305 -2.89 17.65 7.78
C VAL A 305 -1.86 17.99 8.86
N GLN A 306 -2.11 17.66 10.13
CA GLN A 306 -1.16 17.91 11.22
C GLN A 306 0.17 17.17 11.05
N LEU A 307 0.18 16.01 10.38
CA LEU A 307 1.42 15.27 10.09
C LEU A 307 2.37 16.04 9.13
N LEU A 308 1.85 16.99 8.34
CA LEU A 308 2.67 17.82 7.46
C LEU A 308 3.47 18.89 8.22
N VAL A 309 3.02 19.28 9.41
CA VAL A 309 3.69 20.30 10.26
C VAL A 309 4.90 19.70 11.00
N GLY A 310 4.87 18.40 11.28
CA GLY A 310 5.88 17.76 12.13
C GLY A 310 7.24 17.57 11.46
N ASN A 311 8.31 17.51 12.27
CA ASN A 311 9.69 17.23 11.83
C ASN A 311 9.92 15.82 11.27
N GLN A 312 8.88 14.96 11.27
CA GLN A 312 8.95 13.58 10.86
C GLN A 312 8.79 13.43 9.35
N LYS A 313 9.87 13.68 8.59
CA LYS A 313 9.91 13.67 7.11
C LYS A 313 9.23 12.46 6.45
N LYS A 314 9.32 11.28 7.06
CA LYS A 314 8.68 10.06 6.54
C LYS A 314 7.17 10.02 6.77
N ALA A 315 6.68 10.59 7.86
CA ALA A 315 5.24 10.67 8.16
C ALA A 315 4.58 11.76 7.31
N SER A 316 5.22 12.93 7.20
CA SER A 316 4.73 14.02 6.37
C SER A 316 4.68 13.65 4.87
N SER A 317 5.70 12.96 4.35
CA SER A 317 5.67 12.40 2.99
C SER A 317 4.54 11.37 2.79
N ALA A 318 4.24 10.54 3.79
CA ALA A 318 3.15 9.57 3.69
C ALA A 318 1.78 10.29 3.69
N ALA A 319 1.62 11.30 4.54
CA ALA A 319 0.42 12.13 4.59
C ALA A 319 0.17 12.83 3.25
N LEU A 320 1.21 13.46 2.65
CA LEU A 320 1.09 14.12 1.35
C LEU A 320 0.70 13.13 0.24
N ASN A 321 1.31 11.95 0.22
CA ASN A 321 0.97 10.90 -0.74
C ASN A 321 -0.51 10.50 -0.60
N LEU A 322 -0.98 10.25 0.62
CA LEU A 322 -2.38 9.89 0.85
C LEU A 322 -3.33 11.01 0.42
N LEU A 323 -3.07 12.27 0.78
CA LEU A 323 -3.90 13.39 0.35
C LEU A 323 -3.98 13.47 -1.18
N SER A 324 -2.86 13.28 -1.87
CA SER A 324 -2.83 13.27 -3.33
C SER A 324 -3.58 12.08 -3.95
N GLU A 325 -3.61 10.92 -3.29
CA GLU A 325 -4.45 9.78 -3.69
C GLU A 325 -5.93 10.08 -3.49
N LEU A 326 -6.30 10.72 -2.36
CA LEU A 326 -7.69 11.03 -2.03
C LEU A 326 -8.33 12.07 -2.97
N VAL A 327 -7.52 12.95 -3.57
CA VAL A 327 -7.99 13.88 -4.64
C VAL A 327 -8.41 13.16 -5.91
N CYS A 328 -7.95 11.93 -6.17
CA CYS A 328 -8.17 11.22 -7.44
C CYS A 328 -9.59 10.63 -7.56
N LEU A 329 -10.62 11.46 -7.39
CA LEU A 329 -12.04 11.11 -7.49
C LEU A 329 -12.53 11.29 -8.93
N ASN A 330 -13.52 10.51 -9.33
CA ASN A 330 -14.06 10.54 -10.69
C ASN A 330 -15.01 11.73 -10.97
N ARG A 331 -15.44 12.46 -9.94
CA ARG A 331 -16.28 13.66 -10.09
C ARG A 331 -15.55 14.88 -9.57
N THR A 332 -15.43 15.90 -10.43
CA THR A 332 -14.90 17.21 -10.08
C THR A 332 -15.70 17.87 -8.95
N THR A 333 -17.02 17.68 -8.89
CA THR A 333 -17.84 18.14 -7.76
C THR A 333 -17.35 17.58 -6.42
N GLN A 334 -17.09 16.27 -6.35
CA GLN A 334 -16.56 15.62 -5.15
C GLN A 334 -15.11 16.05 -4.84
N ILE A 335 -14.28 16.26 -5.87
CA ILE A 335 -12.93 16.84 -5.69
C ILE A 335 -13.04 18.21 -5.01
N LEU A 336 -13.96 19.06 -5.46
CA LEU A 336 -14.15 20.41 -4.90
C LEU A 336 -14.68 20.37 -3.47
N GLU A 337 -15.58 19.44 -3.14
CA GLU A 337 -16.06 19.22 -1.77
C GLU A 337 -14.91 18.80 -0.86
N PHE A 338 -14.14 17.78 -1.25
CA PHE A 338 -12.96 17.33 -0.50
C PHE A 338 -11.94 18.45 -0.28
N LEU A 339 -11.63 19.24 -1.32
CA LEU A 339 -10.70 20.36 -1.20
C LEU A 339 -11.25 21.47 -0.28
N LYS A 340 -12.56 21.72 -0.28
CA LYS A 340 -13.20 22.68 0.64
C LYS A 340 -13.11 22.19 2.08
N GLU A 341 -13.34 20.91 2.32
CA GLU A 341 -13.15 20.30 3.65
C GLU A 341 -11.70 20.38 4.11
N LEU A 342 -10.73 20.10 3.23
CA LEU A 342 -9.31 20.27 3.55
C LEU A 342 -8.94 21.72 3.86
N LYS A 343 -9.50 22.68 3.11
CA LYS A 343 -9.21 24.11 3.29
C LYS A 343 -9.80 24.67 4.58
N ASN A 344 -11.01 24.25 4.93
CA ASN A 344 -11.79 24.81 6.04
C ASN A 344 -11.78 23.93 7.30
N GLY A 345 -11.19 22.73 7.23
CA GLY A 345 -11.17 21.77 8.32
C GLY A 345 -10.04 22.04 9.33
N GLY A 346 -10.35 21.85 10.61
CA GLY A 346 -9.39 22.02 11.71
C GLY A 346 -9.09 23.48 12.07
N CYS A 347 -8.19 23.68 13.02
CA CYS A 347 -7.81 25.02 13.49
C CYS A 347 -6.69 25.68 12.67
N LEU A 348 -5.96 24.91 11.86
CA LEU A 348 -4.80 25.39 11.11
C LEU A 348 -5.14 25.66 9.64
N ASN A 349 -4.53 26.69 9.07
CA ASN A 349 -4.67 26.98 7.64
C ASN A 349 -3.86 25.96 6.81
N THR A 350 -4.53 25.00 6.20
CA THR A 350 -3.93 23.95 5.36
C THR A 350 -3.05 24.50 4.23
N MET A 351 -3.41 25.64 3.62
CA MET A 351 -2.59 26.25 2.57
C MET A 351 -1.25 26.75 3.12
N HIS A 352 -1.26 27.35 4.32
CA HIS A 352 -0.03 27.78 4.99
C HIS A 352 0.83 26.60 5.44
N ILE A 353 0.21 25.52 5.92
CA ILE A 353 0.92 24.27 6.24
C ILE A 353 1.63 23.72 4.99
N LEU A 354 0.93 23.64 3.86
CA LEU A 354 1.51 23.16 2.61
C LEU A 354 2.64 24.06 2.11
N LEU A 355 2.52 25.38 2.28
CA LEU A 355 3.58 26.32 1.94
C LEU A 355 4.84 26.07 2.79
N VAL A 356 4.70 25.97 4.12
CA VAL A 356 5.83 25.68 5.02
C VAL A 356 6.43 24.31 4.72
N TYR A 357 5.59 23.30 4.44
CA TYR A 357 6.05 21.99 4.02
C TYR A 357 6.86 22.07 2.72
N LEU A 358 6.35 22.77 1.72
CA LEU A 358 7.00 22.96 0.41
C LEU A 358 8.41 23.55 0.58
N GLN A 359 8.56 24.56 1.43
CA GLN A 359 9.84 25.23 1.71
C GLN A 359 10.86 24.34 2.45
N GLN A 360 10.42 23.32 3.18
CA GLN A 360 11.30 22.44 3.98
C GLN A 360 11.53 21.05 3.38
N ALA A 361 10.65 20.63 2.46
CA ALA A 361 10.68 19.31 1.88
C ALA A 361 11.85 19.13 0.89
N PRO A 362 12.29 17.89 0.62
CA PRO A 362 13.19 17.65 -0.51
C PRO A 362 12.47 17.94 -1.84
N ILE A 363 13.22 18.34 -2.87
CA ILE A 363 12.70 18.66 -4.21
C ILE A 363 11.80 17.56 -4.80
N ALA A 364 12.06 16.29 -4.48
CA ALA A 364 11.24 15.14 -4.91
C ALA A 364 9.80 15.16 -4.39
N GLN A 365 9.48 15.96 -3.36
CA GLN A 365 8.13 16.14 -2.84
C GLN A 365 7.48 17.47 -3.26
N HIS A 366 8.24 18.36 -3.89
CA HIS A 366 7.74 19.66 -4.35
C HIS A 366 6.56 19.51 -5.32
N PRO A 367 6.57 18.61 -6.33
CA PRO A 367 5.47 18.53 -7.29
C PRO A 367 4.11 18.25 -6.63
N LEU A 368 4.04 17.26 -5.73
CA LEU A 368 2.76 16.94 -5.07
C LEU A 368 2.31 18.05 -4.13
N ALA A 369 3.22 18.61 -3.33
CA ALA A 369 2.89 19.69 -2.40
C ALA A 369 2.40 20.93 -3.15
N ALA A 370 3.08 21.29 -4.24
CA ALA A 370 2.70 22.40 -5.12
C ALA A 370 1.32 22.20 -5.75
N VAL A 371 1.01 21.01 -6.29
CA VAL A 371 -0.33 20.76 -6.86
C VAL A 371 -1.41 20.85 -5.81
N MET A 372 -1.20 20.24 -4.64
CA MET A 372 -2.18 20.31 -3.56
C MET A 372 -2.43 21.76 -3.15
N LEU A 373 -1.37 22.57 -3.04
CA LEU A 373 -1.48 24.00 -2.72
C LEU A 373 -2.23 24.77 -3.81
N LEU A 374 -1.92 24.55 -5.09
CA LEU A 374 -2.60 25.18 -6.23
C LEU A 374 -4.08 24.82 -6.28
N GLN A 375 -4.44 23.57 -6.01
CA GLN A 375 -5.83 23.14 -6.00
C GLN A 375 -6.65 23.81 -4.89
N LEU A 376 -6.06 24.05 -3.71
CA LEU A 376 -6.71 24.79 -2.63
C LEU A 376 -6.78 26.30 -2.89
N ASP A 377 -5.75 26.88 -3.52
CA ASP A 377 -5.74 28.28 -3.97
C ASP A 377 -6.83 28.53 -5.01
N LEU A 378 -7.04 27.58 -5.94
CA LEU A 378 -8.05 27.65 -7.00
C LEU A 378 -9.49 27.74 -6.48
N LEU A 379 -9.75 27.32 -5.23
CA LEU A 379 -11.05 27.53 -4.58
C LEU A 379 -11.33 29.01 -4.27
N GLY A 380 -10.29 29.85 -4.14
CA GLY A 380 -10.39 31.29 -3.95
C GLY A 380 -10.56 32.06 -5.26
N ASP A 381 -10.36 33.38 -5.20
CA ASP A 381 -10.38 34.22 -6.39
C ASP A 381 -9.05 34.10 -7.16
N SER A 382 -9.10 33.59 -8.40
CA SER A 382 -7.92 33.45 -9.25
C SER A 382 -7.44 34.78 -9.84
N SER A 383 -8.24 35.84 -9.75
CA SER A 383 -7.88 37.16 -10.29
C SER A 383 -6.99 37.98 -9.35
N GLN A 384 -6.94 37.61 -8.07
CA GLN A 384 -6.14 38.30 -7.05
C GLN A 384 -4.75 37.67 -6.91
N TYR A 385 -3.79 38.49 -6.48
CA TYR A 385 -2.45 38.03 -6.13
C TYR A 385 -2.50 37.03 -4.97
N SER A 386 -1.75 35.94 -5.08
CA SER A 386 -1.66 34.91 -4.04
C SER A 386 -0.21 34.44 -3.91
N VAL A 387 0.38 34.64 -2.73
CA VAL A 387 1.73 34.14 -2.39
C VAL A 387 1.78 32.61 -2.52
N TYR A 388 0.71 31.91 -2.13
CA TYR A 388 0.62 30.44 -2.24
C TYR A 388 0.76 29.96 -3.69
N ARG A 389 0.15 30.69 -4.62
CA ARG A 389 0.17 30.37 -6.05
C ARG A 389 1.55 30.59 -6.66
N GLU A 390 2.16 31.74 -6.40
CA GLU A 390 3.50 32.06 -6.91
C GLU A 390 4.52 31.01 -6.42
N GLU A 391 4.55 30.75 -5.11
CA GLU A 391 5.47 29.77 -4.51
C GLU A 391 5.24 28.35 -5.03
N ALA A 392 3.98 27.93 -5.19
CA ALA A 392 3.68 26.61 -5.73
C ALA A 392 4.09 26.47 -7.20
N ILE A 393 3.89 27.51 -8.02
CA ILE A 393 4.31 27.48 -9.42
C ILE A 393 5.82 27.52 -9.56
N ASP A 394 6.52 28.39 -8.83
CA ASP A 394 7.97 28.45 -8.85
C ASP A 394 8.59 27.11 -8.38
N ALA A 395 8.02 26.47 -7.36
CA ALA A 395 8.47 25.15 -6.92
C ALA A 395 8.19 24.05 -7.97
N MET A 396 7.06 24.13 -8.68
CA MET A 396 6.75 23.21 -9.79
C MET A 396 7.73 23.38 -10.94
N VAL A 397 8.01 24.62 -11.33
CA VAL A 397 8.97 24.97 -12.38
C VAL A 397 10.35 24.45 -12.02
N ALA A 398 10.83 24.74 -10.81
CA ALA A 398 12.11 24.24 -10.32
C ALA A 398 12.16 22.70 -10.36
N ALA A 399 11.10 22.02 -9.92
CA ALA A 399 11.04 20.56 -9.96
C ALA A 399 11.06 19.98 -11.39
N LEU A 400 10.40 20.64 -12.36
CA LEU A 400 10.41 20.27 -13.77
C LEU A 400 11.80 20.48 -14.40
N GLU A 401 12.44 21.62 -14.12
CA GLU A 401 13.80 21.92 -14.61
C GLU A 401 14.84 20.92 -14.09
N HIS A 402 14.64 20.41 -12.88
CA HIS A 402 15.49 19.37 -12.28
C HIS A 402 14.98 17.95 -12.58
N GLY A 403 13.92 17.81 -13.39
CA GLY A 403 13.20 16.55 -13.61
C GLY A 403 14.10 15.42 -14.11
N SER A 404 15.12 15.72 -14.92
CA SER A 404 16.05 14.71 -15.45
C SER A 404 16.97 14.08 -14.39
N HIS A 405 17.09 14.64 -13.19
CA HIS A 405 18.07 14.20 -12.18
C HIS A 405 17.74 12.89 -11.47
N SER A 406 16.46 12.50 -11.36
CA SER A 406 16.10 11.23 -10.73
C SER A 406 14.75 10.69 -11.19
N ARG A 407 14.66 9.37 -11.36
CA ARG A 407 13.41 8.68 -11.70
C ARG A 407 12.25 9.03 -10.76
N LYS A 408 12.53 9.12 -9.45
CA LYS A 408 11.51 9.50 -8.47
C LYS A 408 10.96 10.91 -8.71
N LEU A 409 11.83 11.88 -9.02
CA LEU A 409 11.36 13.24 -9.33
C LEU A 409 10.56 13.26 -10.64
N GLN A 410 10.98 12.52 -11.67
CA GLN A 410 10.24 12.38 -12.94
C GLN A 410 8.82 11.86 -12.71
N GLU A 411 8.69 10.78 -11.94
CA GLU A 411 7.40 10.17 -11.60
C GLU A 411 6.51 11.15 -10.81
N GLN A 412 7.08 11.93 -9.89
CA GLN A 412 6.33 12.91 -9.12
C GLN A 412 5.91 14.14 -9.94
N CYS A 413 6.77 14.63 -10.84
CA CYS A 413 6.42 15.69 -11.78
C CYS A 413 5.31 15.25 -12.74
N ALA A 414 5.45 14.06 -13.34
CA ALA A 414 4.43 13.51 -14.22
C ALA A 414 3.08 13.34 -13.49
N ARG A 415 3.10 12.76 -12.28
CA ARG A 415 1.92 12.61 -11.42
C ARG A 415 1.28 13.95 -11.08
N ALA A 416 2.07 14.95 -10.69
CA ALA A 416 1.59 16.29 -10.40
C ALA A 416 0.88 16.93 -11.60
N LEU A 417 1.47 16.84 -12.79
CA LEU A 417 0.86 17.35 -14.02
C LEU A 417 -0.49 16.68 -14.35
N LEU A 418 -0.59 15.36 -14.14
CA LEU A 418 -1.85 14.63 -14.30
C LEU A 418 -2.89 15.01 -13.23
N LEU A 419 -2.46 15.27 -11.99
CA LEU A 419 -3.33 15.77 -10.92
C LEU A 419 -3.90 17.16 -11.22
N LEU A 420 -3.17 18.03 -11.92
CA LEU A 420 -3.68 19.34 -12.35
C LEU A 420 -4.90 19.21 -13.27
N ALA A 421 -4.83 18.27 -14.23
CA ALA A 421 -5.94 18.00 -15.14
C ALA A 421 -7.21 17.53 -14.40
N GLY A 422 -7.07 16.91 -13.22
CA GLY A 422 -8.18 16.64 -12.30
C GLY A 422 -9.27 15.74 -12.87
N ARG A 423 -8.93 14.82 -13.79
CA ARG A 423 -9.86 13.86 -14.37
C ARG A 423 -9.39 12.44 -14.10
N PHE A 424 -10.20 11.68 -13.36
CA PHE A 424 -9.88 10.32 -12.95
C PHE A 424 -11.01 9.33 -13.21
N SER A 425 -10.66 8.05 -13.37
CA SER A 425 -11.63 6.95 -13.37
C SER A 425 -12.17 6.70 -11.95
N SER A 426 -13.14 5.79 -11.80
CA SER A 426 -13.59 5.37 -10.46
C SER A 426 -12.52 4.62 -9.66
N SER A 427 -11.55 3.99 -10.32
CA SER A 427 -10.36 3.42 -9.67
C SER A 427 -9.33 4.51 -9.32
N GLY A 428 -9.47 5.72 -9.86
CA GLY A 428 -8.57 6.85 -9.63
C GLY A 428 -7.42 6.95 -10.64
N GLU A 429 -7.48 6.20 -11.74
CA GLU A 429 -6.50 6.32 -12.81
C GLU A 429 -6.69 7.65 -13.55
N PRO A 430 -5.62 8.35 -13.94
CA PRO A 430 -5.72 9.59 -14.70
C PRO A 430 -6.26 9.31 -16.11
N ILE A 431 -7.37 9.97 -16.47
CA ILE A 431 -8.05 9.77 -17.77
C ILE A 431 -8.05 11.02 -18.66
N ALA A 432 -7.28 12.05 -18.29
CA ALA A 432 -7.19 13.28 -19.06
C ALA A 432 -6.71 13.04 -20.50
N GLU A 433 -5.78 12.12 -20.68
CA GLU A 433 -5.27 11.72 -21.99
C GLU A 433 -6.37 11.12 -22.88
N ALA A 434 -7.06 10.08 -22.41
CA ALA A 434 -8.16 9.44 -23.14
C ALA A 434 -9.27 10.44 -23.50
N TRP A 435 -9.58 11.36 -22.60
CA TRP A 435 -10.54 12.44 -22.85
C TRP A 435 -10.08 13.38 -23.98
N LEU A 436 -8.81 13.80 -24.00
CA LEU A 436 -8.25 14.66 -25.03
C LEU A 436 -8.16 13.97 -26.40
N LEU A 437 -7.74 12.71 -26.42
CA LEU A 437 -7.68 11.89 -27.64
C LEU A 437 -9.07 11.75 -28.27
N LYS A 438 -10.08 11.48 -27.45
CA LYS A 438 -11.47 11.45 -27.91
C LYS A 438 -11.94 12.80 -28.47
N ARG A 439 -11.55 13.90 -27.83
CA ARG A 439 -11.83 15.26 -28.33
C ARG A 439 -11.16 15.52 -29.69
N ALA A 440 -9.99 14.93 -29.94
CA ALA A 440 -9.33 14.97 -31.24
C ALA A 440 -9.91 13.99 -32.28
N GLY A 441 -10.92 13.19 -31.91
CA GLY A 441 -11.59 12.23 -32.78
C GLY A 441 -10.95 10.86 -32.86
N LEU A 442 -9.92 10.58 -32.04
CA LEU A 442 -9.36 9.24 -31.91
C LEU A 442 -10.26 8.42 -30.98
N ASP A 443 -11.03 7.50 -31.54
CA ASP A 443 -11.86 6.57 -30.76
C ASP A 443 -11.03 5.33 -30.41
N ASP A 444 -10.43 5.35 -29.24
CA ASP A 444 -9.79 4.15 -28.71
C ASP A 444 -10.84 3.30 -27.97
N SER A 445 -10.77 1.98 -28.11
CA SER A 445 -11.67 1.02 -27.45
C SER A 445 -11.70 1.18 -25.93
N LEU A 446 -10.62 1.71 -25.34
CA LEU A 446 -10.52 2.10 -23.93
C LEU A 446 -11.57 3.18 -23.56
N SER A 447 -11.89 4.09 -24.49
CA SER A 447 -12.89 5.16 -24.35
C SER A 447 -14.28 4.64 -23.97
N GLU A 448 -14.60 3.41 -24.40
CA GLU A 448 -15.91 2.81 -24.23
C GLU A 448 -16.06 2.08 -22.89
N SER A 449 -14.98 1.48 -22.36
CA SER A 449 -14.94 1.01 -20.97
C SER A 449 -15.11 2.15 -19.96
N PHE A 450 -14.58 3.35 -20.26
CA PHE A 450 -14.70 4.50 -19.37
C PHE A 450 -16.15 5.00 -19.22
N ARG A 451 -16.94 5.01 -20.31
CA ARG A 451 -18.38 5.37 -20.24
C ARG A 451 -19.19 4.44 -19.33
N ARG A 452 -18.84 3.16 -19.21
CA ARG A 452 -19.59 2.21 -18.38
C ARG A 452 -19.43 2.48 -16.87
N THR A 453 -18.39 3.20 -16.50
CA THR A 453 -17.98 3.35 -15.10
C THR A 453 -18.55 4.62 -14.44
N GLU A 454 -18.73 5.69 -15.21
CA GLU A 454 -19.48 6.87 -14.79
C GLU A 454 -20.97 6.70 -15.10
N ILE A 455 -21.69 5.92 -14.29
CA ILE A 455 -23.15 5.79 -14.42
C ILE A 455 -23.80 7.09 -13.93
N PHE A 456 -23.80 8.12 -14.76
CA PHE A 456 -24.77 9.19 -14.66
C PHE A 456 -26.13 8.60 -15.03
N LYS A 457 -26.98 8.33 -14.04
CA LYS A 457 -28.38 7.91 -14.28
C LYS A 457 -29.15 8.97 -15.09
N ASP A 458 -28.75 10.24 -14.94
CA ASP A 458 -29.36 11.39 -15.61
C ASP A 458 -28.35 12.09 -16.53
N LYS A 459 -28.74 12.34 -17.78
CA LYS A 459 -27.96 13.10 -18.76
C LYS A 459 -27.74 14.55 -18.30
N SER A 460 -28.66 15.14 -17.56
CA SER A 460 -28.57 16.53 -17.10
C SER A 460 -27.39 16.73 -16.13
N ALA A 461 -27.25 15.82 -15.16
CA ALA A 461 -26.18 15.84 -14.17
C ALA A 461 -24.79 15.73 -14.81
N ARG A 462 -24.69 14.97 -15.91
CA ARG A 462 -23.46 14.85 -16.69
C ARG A 462 -23.07 16.15 -17.37
N VAL A 463 -24.03 16.84 -17.98
CA VAL A 463 -23.77 18.12 -18.67
C VAL A 463 -23.31 19.18 -17.67
N GLU A 464 -23.90 19.22 -16.47
CA GLU A 464 -23.47 20.16 -15.43
C GLU A 464 -22.06 19.84 -14.92
N GLU A 465 -21.74 18.56 -14.71
CA GLU A 465 -20.39 18.14 -14.32
C GLU A 465 -19.35 18.52 -15.38
N GLU A 466 -19.65 18.31 -16.67
CA GLU A 466 -18.78 18.70 -17.79
C GLU A 466 -18.54 20.21 -17.81
N LYS A 467 -19.56 21.03 -17.55
CA LYS A 467 -19.42 22.50 -17.44
C LYS A 467 -18.52 22.92 -16.27
N ILE A 468 -18.69 22.30 -15.09
CA ILE A 468 -17.85 22.57 -13.92
C ILE A 468 -16.39 22.22 -14.20
N VAL A 469 -16.13 21.11 -14.89
CA VAL A 469 -14.79 20.72 -15.32
C VAL A 469 -14.18 21.78 -16.23
N GLU A 470 -14.90 22.18 -17.29
CA GLU A 470 -14.38 23.14 -18.26
C GLU A 470 -14.07 24.50 -17.61
N GLU A 471 -14.95 24.97 -16.72
CA GLU A 471 -14.72 26.21 -15.97
C GLU A 471 -13.50 26.09 -15.05
N ARG A 472 -13.35 24.98 -14.33
CA ARG A 472 -12.20 24.72 -13.45
C ARG A 472 -10.89 24.68 -14.25
N LEU A 473 -10.85 23.96 -15.37
CA LEU A 473 -9.65 23.87 -16.21
C LEU A 473 -9.31 25.22 -16.82
N LYS A 474 -10.30 25.99 -17.29
CA LYS A 474 -10.08 27.36 -17.79
C LYS A 474 -9.47 28.26 -16.71
N LYS A 475 -10.02 28.22 -15.48
CA LYS A 475 -9.50 29.00 -14.35
C LYS A 475 -8.07 28.59 -13.98
N LEU A 476 -7.79 27.29 -13.97
CA LEU A 476 -6.46 26.76 -13.69
C LEU A 476 -5.45 27.11 -14.79
N ALA A 477 -5.83 27.02 -16.07
CA ALA A 477 -4.97 27.41 -17.18
C ALA A 477 -4.60 28.90 -17.09
N LEU A 478 -5.59 29.78 -16.84
CA LEU A 478 -5.34 31.21 -16.64
C LEU A 478 -4.43 31.47 -15.43
N MET A 479 -4.63 30.76 -14.33
CA MET A 479 -3.79 30.85 -13.12
C MET A 479 -2.32 30.52 -13.42
N LEU A 480 -2.06 29.37 -14.05
CA LEU A 480 -0.71 28.92 -14.38
C LEU A 480 0.01 29.90 -15.30
N LEU A 481 -0.74 30.62 -16.14
CA LEU A 481 -0.18 31.60 -17.07
C LEU A 481 0.03 32.97 -16.47
N ASN A 482 -0.89 33.46 -15.65
CA ASN A 482 -0.76 34.79 -15.05
C ASN A 482 0.42 34.84 -14.06
N SER A 483 0.60 33.77 -13.30
CA SER A 483 1.67 33.65 -12.30
C SER A 483 2.94 33.00 -12.86
N GLY A 484 2.82 31.85 -13.53
CA GLY A 484 3.98 31.14 -14.08
C GLY A 484 4.53 31.71 -15.39
N ASN A 485 3.65 32.36 -16.18
CA ASN A 485 3.97 33.05 -17.41
C ASN A 485 4.89 32.22 -18.34
N LYS A 486 5.95 32.83 -18.86
CA LYS A 486 6.95 32.20 -19.72
C LYS A 486 7.69 31.03 -19.05
N LYS A 487 7.94 31.07 -17.73
CA LYS A 487 8.77 30.08 -17.04
C LYS A 487 8.13 28.69 -17.07
N PHE A 488 6.84 28.62 -16.72
CA PHE A 488 6.11 27.35 -16.71
C PHE A 488 6.05 26.70 -18.09
N LEU A 489 5.72 27.49 -19.12
CA LEU A 489 5.69 26.99 -20.51
C LEU A 489 7.08 26.56 -21.00
N THR A 490 8.13 27.28 -20.60
CA THR A 490 9.52 26.94 -20.95
C THR A 490 9.94 25.61 -20.29
N ALA A 491 9.60 25.41 -19.02
CA ALA A 491 9.87 24.17 -18.31
C ALA A 491 9.16 22.97 -18.97
N LEU A 492 7.88 23.12 -19.36
CA LEU A 492 7.16 22.10 -20.12
C LEU A 492 7.82 21.82 -21.49
N SER A 493 8.20 22.86 -22.22
CA SER A 493 8.88 22.75 -23.53
C SER A 493 10.21 21.99 -23.43
N ASN A 494 10.99 22.26 -22.39
CA ASN A 494 12.25 21.57 -22.12
C ASN A 494 12.00 20.09 -21.77
N CYS A 495 11.03 19.79 -20.90
CA CYS A 495 10.68 18.41 -20.54
C CYS A 495 10.22 17.58 -21.74
N ILE A 496 9.46 18.17 -22.67
CA ILE A 496 9.06 17.52 -23.93
C ILE A 496 10.30 17.24 -24.79
N SER A 497 11.25 18.18 -24.83
CA SER A 497 12.50 18.06 -25.60
C SER A 497 13.43 16.99 -25.07
N ASP A 498 13.53 16.85 -23.74
CA ASP A 498 14.35 15.84 -23.08
C ASP A 498 13.86 14.42 -23.38
N GLY A 499 12.58 14.27 -23.77
CA GLY A 499 12.04 13.02 -24.30
C GLY A 499 11.91 11.90 -23.28
N ILE A 500 11.98 12.20 -21.98
CA ILE A 500 11.75 11.22 -20.91
C ILE A 500 10.30 10.75 -20.97
N PRO A 501 9.99 9.46 -21.28
CA PRO A 501 8.66 9.06 -21.74
C PRO A 501 7.49 9.49 -20.84
N SER A 502 7.53 9.17 -19.54
CA SER A 502 6.43 9.50 -18.61
C SER A 502 6.25 11.00 -18.39
N LEU A 503 7.34 11.75 -18.36
CA LEU A 503 7.33 13.19 -18.11
C LEU A 503 6.93 13.96 -19.37
N ALA A 504 7.52 13.64 -20.53
CA ALA A 504 7.18 14.24 -21.82
C ALA A 504 5.70 14.02 -22.15
N ARG A 505 5.18 12.81 -21.93
CA ARG A 505 3.74 12.49 -22.07
C ARG A 505 2.87 13.37 -21.18
N ALA A 506 3.20 13.48 -19.89
CA ALA A 506 2.46 14.32 -18.95
C ALA A 506 2.51 15.82 -19.31
N CYS A 507 3.65 16.31 -19.82
CA CYS A 507 3.78 17.66 -20.33
C CYS A 507 2.93 17.90 -21.57
N LEU A 508 2.90 16.97 -22.54
CA LEU A 508 2.05 17.05 -23.73
C LEU A 508 0.56 17.08 -23.35
N ILE A 509 0.12 16.19 -22.46
CA ILE A 509 -1.24 16.20 -21.91
C ILE A 509 -1.55 17.58 -21.29
N THR A 510 -0.59 18.12 -20.53
CA THR A 510 -0.75 19.43 -19.87
C THR A 510 -0.95 20.57 -20.86
N VAL A 511 -0.07 20.65 -21.87
CA VAL A 511 -0.17 21.64 -22.94
C VAL A 511 -1.49 21.51 -23.70
N THR A 512 -1.94 20.28 -23.92
CA THR A 512 -3.15 20.01 -24.71
C THR A 512 -4.42 20.43 -23.98
N TRP A 513 -4.59 20.11 -22.69
CA TRP A 513 -5.77 20.58 -21.96
C TRP A 513 -5.73 22.09 -21.74
N MET A 514 -4.56 22.67 -21.44
CA MET A 514 -4.42 24.12 -21.25
C MET A 514 -4.82 24.88 -22.53
N SER A 515 -4.26 24.49 -23.67
CA SER A 515 -4.59 25.11 -24.95
C SER A 515 -6.06 24.91 -25.33
N SER A 516 -6.63 23.74 -25.06
CA SER A 516 -8.04 23.44 -25.31
C SER A 516 -9.00 24.28 -24.46
N SER A 517 -8.66 24.51 -23.19
CA SER A 517 -9.47 25.31 -22.27
C SER A 517 -9.40 26.82 -22.56
N LEU A 518 -8.31 27.27 -23.18
CA LEU A 518 -8.10 28.69 -23.50
C LEU A 518 -8.46 29.05 -24.94
N SER A 519 -8.52 28.09 -25.86
CA SER A 519 -8.89 28.32 -27.26
C SER A 519 -10.22 29.09 -27.46
N PRO A 520 -11.29 28.87 -26.65
CA PRO A 520 -12.54 29.62 -26.77
C PRO A 520 -12.42 31.12 -26.45
N LEU A 521 -11.31 31.55 -25.84
CA LEU A 521 -10.98 32.97 -25.66
C LEU A 521 -10.41 33.49 -26.98
N HIS A 522 -11.30 33.83 -27.93
CA HIS A 522 -10.99 34.27 -29.30
C HIS A 522 -9.99 35.44 -29.39
N GLY A 523 -8.68 35.17 -29.35
CA GLY A 523 -7.63 36.17 -29.52
C GLY A 523 -7.54 37.25 -28.42
N CYS A 524 -8.47 37.27 -27.46
CA CYS A 524 -8.47 38.23 -26.36
C CYS A 524 -7.39 37.97 -25.30
N ASN A 525 -6.41 37.11 -25.57
CA ASN A 525 -5.35 36.80 -24.61
C ASN A 525 -3.96 36.89 -25.25
N THR A 526 -3.00 37.36 -24.46
CA THR A 526 -1.57 37.37 -24.79
C THR A 526 -0.95 35.96 -24.73
N PHE A 527 -1.75 34.95 -24.38
CA PHE A 527 -1.27 33.58 -24.18
C PHE A 527 -0.97 32.87 -25.49
N GLN A 528 -1.88 32.86 -26.49
CA GLN A 528 -1.64 32.07 -27.69
C GLN A 528 -0.32 32.46 -28.40
N PRO A 529 0.01 33.75 -28.59
CA PRO A 529 1.28 34.15 -29.20
C PRO A 529 2.50 33.73 -28.37
N LEU A 530 2.44 33.87 -27.05
CA LEU A 530 3.52 33.48 -26.13
C LEU A 530 3.72 31.96 -26.14
N ALA A 531 2.64 31.20 -25.98
CA ALA A 531 2.67 29.74 -25.99
C ALA A 531 3.16 29.20 -27.34
N CYS A 532 2.70 29.77 -28.45
CA CYS A 532 3.20 29.43 -29.77
C CYS A 532 4.72 29.67 -29.88
N SER A 533 5.21 30.81 -29.42
CA SER A 533 6.66 31.11 -29.47
C SER A 533 7.55 30.14 -28.69
N ILE A 534 7.01 29.46 -27.67
CA ILE A 534 7.76 28.56 -26.78
C ILE A 534 7.56 27.09 -27.15
N LEU A 535 6.35 26.71 -27.57
CA LEU A 535 5.92 25.32 -27.71
C LEU A 535 5.80 24.87 -29.17
N ALA A 536 5.59 25.78 -30.13
CA ALA A 536 5.26 25.40 -31.51
C ALA A 536 6.29 24.45 -32.13
N THR A 537 7.58 24.75 -31.96
CA THR A 537 8.67 23.90 -32.48
C THR A 537 8.61 22.49 -31.90
N LYS A 538 8.42 22.36 -30.58
CA LYS A 538 8.37 21.07 -29.89
C LYS A 538 7.11 20.27 -30.20
N LEU A 539 5.99 20.95 -30.39
CA LEU A 539 4.76 20.32 -30.83
C LEU A 539 4.89 19.83 -32.28
N VAL A 540 5.53 20.60 -33.17
CA VAL A 540 5.84 20.16 -34.53
C VAL A 540 6.76 18.95 -34.54
N ASP A 541 7.81 18.96 -33.72
CA ASP A 541 8.70 17.81 -33.55
C ASP A 541 7.96 16.58 -33.01
N SER A 542 6.88 16.77 -32.23
CA SER A 542 6.06 15.68 -31.69
C SER A 542 5.08 15.07 -32.69
N LEU A 543 4.95 15.63 -33.90
CA LEU A 543 4.11 15.09 -34.97
C LEU A 543 4.78 13.98 -35.77
N SER A 544 6.10 13.82 -35.61
CA SER A 544 6.91 12.91 -36.41
C SER A 544 6.49 11.45 -36.25
N TYR A 545 6.70 10.65 -37.31
CA TYR A 545 6.29 9.24 -37.35
C TYR A 545 6.96 8.32 -36.33
N ASP A 546 8.13 8.70 -35.80
CA ASP A 546 8.82 7.96 -34.74
C ASP A 546 8.15 8.09 -33.37
N ARG A 547 7.17 9.00 -33.23
CA ARG A 547 6.40 9.19 -32.00
C ARG A 547 5.17 8.28 -31.96
N VAL A 548 4.78 7.94 -30.73
CA VAL A 548 3.57 7.15 -30.48
C VAL A 548 2.35 7.93 -31.01
N LEU A 549 1.39 7.24 -31.61
CA LEU A 549 0.22 7.85 -32.26
C LEU A 549 -0.48 8.87 -31.36
N GLU A 550 -0.67 8.52 -30.10
CA GLU A 550 -1.35 9.34 -29.13
C GLU A 550 -0.54 10.60 -28.75
N GLU A 551 0.79 10.64 -28.92
CA GLU A 551 1.61 11.87 -28.79
C GLU A 551 1.37 12.80 -29.96
N ARG A 552 1.36 12.24 -31.18
CA ARG A 552 1.09 12.97 -32.42
C ARG A 552 -0.29 13.62 -32.39
N VAL A 553 -1.30 12.91 -31.90
CA VAL A 553 -2.69 13.43 -31.76
C VAL A 553 -2.78 14.56 -30.74
N LEU A 554 -2.15 14.44 -29.57
CA LEU A 554 -2.13 15.51 -28.57
C LEU A 554 -1.40 16.75 -29.08
N ALA A 555 -0.29 16.55 -29.79
CA ALA A 555 0.46 17.62 -30.42
C ALA A 555 -0.35 18.34 -31.51
N SER A 556 -1.07 17.59 -32.36
CA SER A 556 -1.91 18.16 -33.41
C SER A 556 -3.08 18.97 -32.84
N LEU A 557 -3.74 18.46 -31.79
CA LEU A 557 -4.80 19.19 -31.08
C LEU A 557 -4.27 20.46 -30.42
N SER A 558 -3.10 20.39 -29.78
CA SER A 558 -2.44 21.55 -29.18
C SER A 558 -2.11 22.62 -30.23
N LEU A 559 -1.50 22.23 -31.35
CA LEU A 559 -1.18 23.14 -32.45
C LEU A 559 -2.43 23.80 -33.03
N LEU A 560 -3.48 23.02 -33.29
CA LEU A 560 -4.76 23.54 -33.77
C LEU A 560 -5.33 24.63 -32.85
N ASN A 561 -5.26 24.41 -31.53
CA ASN A 561 -5.72 25.39 -30.56
C ASN A 561 -4.87 26.67 -30.55
N LEU A 562 -3.57 26.58 -30.85
CA LEU A 562 -2.64 27.72 -30.91
C LEU A 562 -2.80 28.54 -32.21
N VAL A 563 -2.92 27.88 -33.37
CA VAL A 563 -3.01 28.55 -34.70
C VAL A 563 -4.34 29.28 -34.94
N ARG A 564 -5.35 29.06 -34.10
CA ARG A 564 -6.58 29.87 -34.11
C ARG A 564 -6.31 31.35 -33.89
N HIS A 565 -5.15 31.70 -33.33
CA HIS A 565 -4.66 33.08 -33.30
C HIS A 565 -3.88 33.42 -34.59
N PRO A 566 -4.20 34.50 -35.31
CA PRO A 566 -3.54 34.85 -36.58
C PRO A 566 -2.01 34.91 -36.51
N GLU A 567 -1.45 35.59 -35.50
CA GLU A 567 0.02 35.68 -35.31
C GLU A 567 0.72 34.32 -35.12
N CYS A 568 0.00 33.30 -34.65
CA CYS A 568 0.57 31.97 -34.43
C CYS A 568 0.65 31.19 -35.75
N LEU A 569 -0.35 31.37 -36.62
CA LEU A 569 -0.38 30.73 -37.94
C LEU A 569 0.79 31.20 -38.80
N GLU A 570 1.06 32.51 -38.82
CA GLU A 570 2.20 33.10 -39.55
C GLU A 570 3.55 32.55 -39.09
N LYS A 571 3.71 32.24 -37.79
CA LYS A 571 4.98 31.70 -37.24
C LYS A 571 5.20 30.23 -37.56
N LEU A 572 4.12 29.47 -37.78
CA LEU A 572 4.18 28.04 -38.08
C LEU A 572 4.36 27.77 -39.57
N TYR A 573 3.99 28.74 -40.42
CA TYR A 573 4.09 28.64 -41.86
C TYR A 573 5.41 29.21 -42.41
N PRO A 574 6.03 28.59 -43.44
CA PRO A 574 5.66 27.32 -44.07
C PRO A 574 6.09 26.10 -43.23
N LEU A 575 5.24 25.08 -43.18
CA LEU A 575 5.59 23.79 -42.58
C LEU A 575 6.64 23.08 -43.46
N LYS A 576 7.57 22.38 -42.81
CA LYS A 576 8.52 21.49 -43.49
C LYS A 576 7.76 20.36 -44.20
N LYS A 577 8.27 19.91 -45.34
CA LYS A 577 7.66 18.83 -46.14
C LYS A 577 7.39 17.58 -45.29
N ASP A 578 8.37 17.14 -44.49
CA ASP A 578 8.25 15.96 -43.63
C ASP A 578 7.12 16.10 -42.58
N THR A 579 6.91 17.32 -42.06
CA THR A 579 5.82 17.62 -41.13
C THR A 579 4.46 17.57 -41.83
N VAL A 580 4.38 18.05 -43.07
CA VAL A 580 3.15 17.96 -43.88
C VAL A 580 2.80 16.50 -44.15
N GLU A 581 3.77 15.68 -44.53
CA GLU A 581 3.57 14.23 -44.73
C GLU A 581 3.14 13.52 -43.44
N SER A 582 3.73 13.89 -42.30
CA SER A 582 3.33 13.36 -40.98
C SER A 582 1.91 13.76 -40.58
N LEU A 583 1.47 14.96 -40.96
CA LEU A 583 0.10 15.42 -40.73
C LEU A 583 -0.91 14.76 -41.70
N GLN A 584 -0.51 14.48 -42.94
CA GLN A 584 -1.38 13.82 -43.93
C GLN A 584 -1.78 12.42 -43.48
N ASP A 585 -0.83 11.65 -42.95
CA ASP A 585 -1.12 10.35 -42.31
C ASP A 585 -2.00 10.49 -41.08
N LEU A 586 -1.69 11.44 -40.20
CA LEU A 586 -2.49 11.68 -38.99
C LEU A 586 -3.93 12.14 -39.33
N ALA A 587 -4.11 12.79 -40.47
CA ALA A 587 -5.40 13.23 -40.99
C ALA A 587 -6.27 12.06 -41.47
N GLU A 588 -5.74 10.86 -41.66
CA GLU A 588 -6.57 9.67 -41.93
C GLU A 588 -7.39 9.28 -40.70
N VAL A 589 -6.83 9.51 -39.50
CA VAL A 589 -7.41 9.04 -38.23
C VAL A 589 -7.98 10.14 -37.33
N THR A 590 -7.61 11.41 -37.53
CA THR A 590 -8.09 12.52 -36.69
C THR A 590 -8.58 13.73 -37.48
N TRP A 591 -9.63 14.38 -36.98
CA TRP A 591 -10.16 15.60 -37.60
C TRP A 591 -9.25 16.82 -37.34
N THR A 592 -8.51 16.82 -36.22
CA THR A 592 -7.62 17.93 -35.85
C THR A 592 -6.49 18.10 -36.87
N ALA A 593 -5.92 17.00 -37.34
CA ALA A 593 -4.88 17.01 -38.37
C ALA A 593 -5.43 17.49 -39.73
N LYS A 594 -6.67 17.10 -40.11
CA LYS A 594 -7.36 17.63 -41.31
C LYS A 594 -7.52 19.15 -41.24
N GLU A 595 -8.01 19.66 -40.11
CA GLU A 595 -8.17 21.11 -39.92
C GLU A 595 -6.84 21.85 -39.90
N LEU A 596 -5.80 21.30 -39.26
CA LEU A 596 -4.49 21.93 -39.21
C LEU A 596 -3.84 22.00 -40.60
N LEU A 597 -3.92 20.92 -41.38
CA LEU A 597 -3.50 20.92 -42.79
C LEU A 597 -4.27 21.97 -43.60
N PHE A 598 -5.58 22.03 -43.45
CA PHE A 598 -6.40 23.02 -44.15
C PHE A 598 -6.04 24.45 -43.78
N ALA A 599 -5.76 24.71 -42.50
CA ALA A 599 -5.33 26.03 -42.03
C ALA A 599 -3.94 26.43 -42.54
N CYS A 600 -3.01 25.47 -42.66
CA CYS A 600 -1.62 25.73 -43.08
C CYS A 600 -1.39 25.67 -44.59
N CYS A 601 -2.31 25.11 -45.37
CA CYS A 601 -2.24 25.03 -46.83
C CYS A 601 -3.04 26.13 -47.56
N ARG A 602 -3.69 27.04 -46.81
CA ARG A 602 -4.21 28.31 -47.33
C ARG A 602 -3.09 29.34 -47.38
#